data_AF-A0A532EGH8-F1
#
_entry.id   AF-A0A532EGH8-F1
#
_cell.length_a   1.000
_cell.length_b   1.000
_cell.length_c   1.000
_cell.angle_alpha   90.00
_cell.angle_beta   90.00
_cell.angle_gamma   90.00
#
_symmetry.space_group_name_H-M   'P 1'
#
loop_
_entity.id
_entity.type
_entity.pdbx_description
1 polymer ?
#
loop_
_entity_poly.entity_id
_entity_poly.type
_entity_poly.pdbx_seq_one_letter_code
_entity_poly.pdbx_strand_id
1 'polypeptide(L)' 'MILKRWLVGLPLKTKEAAHERLSKRLALAVFSSDALSSVAYATEEILLVLTLAGAAMVGY' A
#
# COMPACT_ATOMS: atom_id res chain seq x y z
N MET A 1 5.32 10.63 22.45
CA MET A 1 5.38 9.17 22.19
C MET A 1 4.40 8.34 23.04
N ILE A 2 4.17 8.67 24.32
CA ILE A 2 3.24 7.92 25.20
C ILE A 2 1.78 7.95 24.71
N LEU A 3 1.30 9.11 24.24
CA LEU A 3 -0.08 9.27 23.79
C LEU A 3 -0.43 8.36 22.59
N LYS A 4 0.46 8.29 21.58
CA LYS A 4 0.32 7.38 20.43
C LYS A 4 0.30 5.91 20.88
N ARG A 5 1.16 5.55 21.84
CA ARG A 5 1.28 4.17 22.33
C ARG A 5 0.08 3.73 23.15
N TRP A 6 -0.60 4.68 23.78
CA TRP A 6 -1.87 4.45 24.46
C TRP A 6 -3.04 4.31 23.47
N LEU A 7 -3.05 5.10 22.39
CA LEU A 7 -4.14 5.09 21.40
C LEU A 7 -4.07 3.92 20.41
N VAL A 8 -2.87 3.57 19.95
CA VAL A 8 -2.64 2.59 18.86
C VAL A 8 -2.05 1.27 19.38
N GLY A 9 -1.56 1.24 20.63
CA GLY A 9 -0.91 0.09 21.23
C GLY A 9 0.60 0.01 21.00
N LEU A 10 1.20 -1.08 21.45
CA LEU A 10 2.62 -1.38 21.28
C LEU A 10 2.88 -1.94 19.87
N PRO A 11 3.97 -1.53 19.20
CA PRO A 11 4.33 -2.11 17.91
C PRO A 11 4.65 -3.61 18.07
N LEU A 12 4.07 -4.42 17.19
CA LEU A 12 4.37 -5.86 17.10
C LEU A 12 5.83 -6.06 16.70
N LYS A 13 6.53 -7.01 17.32
CA LYS A 13 7.86 -7.40 16.86
C LYS A 13 7.72 -8.03 15.48
N THR A 14 8.56 -7.63 14.53
CA THR A 14 8.47 -8.00 13.10
C THR A 14 8.37 -9.51 12.84
N LYS A 15 8.89 -10.35 13.75
CA LYS A 15 8.83 -11.82 13.67
C LYS A 15 7.46 -12.40 14.05
N GLU A 16 6.68 -11.70 14.86
CA GLU A 16 5.37 -12.15 15.36
C GLU A 16 4.22 -11.65 14.47
N ALA A 17 4.45 -10.57 13.72
CA ALA A 17 3.45 -9.94 12.85
C ALA A 17 2.90 -10.85 11.74
N ALA A 18 3.69 -11.81 11.23
CA ALA A 18 3.25 -12.74 10.20
C ALA A 18 2.25 -13.81 10.72
N HIS A 19 2.22 -14.04 12.03
CA HIS A 19 1.37 -15.05 12.65
C HIS A 19 0.09 -14.46 13.26
N GLU A 20 0.02 -13.14 13.42
CA GLU A 20 -1.23 -12.47 13.80
C GLU A 20 -2.17 -12.32 12.59
N ARG A 21 -3.39 -12.83 12.74
CA ARG A 21 -4.43 -12.70 11.71
C ARG A 21 -5.36 -11.55 12.07
N LEU A 22 -5.51 -10.60 11.14
CA LEU A 22 -6.56 -9.59 11.22
C LEU A 22 -7.94 -10.25 11.27
N SER A 23 -8.83 -9.70 12.08
CA SER A 23 -10.23 -10.11 12.06
C SER A 23 -10.82 -9.91 10.66
N LYS A 24 -11.76 -10.75 10.23
CA LYS A 24 -12.29 -10.73 8.85
C LYS A 24 -12.74 -9.34 8.39
N ARG A 25 -13.31 -8.53 9.30
CA ARG A 25 -13.76 -7.17 9.02
C ARG A 25 -12.59 -6.21 8.76
N LEU A 26 -11.56 -6.26 9.61
CA LEU A 26 -10.36 -5.43 9.45
C LEU A 26 -9.55 -5.87 8.23
N ALA A 27 -9.37 -7.17 8.04
CA ALA A 27 -8.73 -7.74 6.87
C ALA A 27 -9.40 -7.26 5.59
N LEU A 28 -10.73 -7.33 5.52
CA LEU A 28 -11.49 -6.86 4.37
C LEU A 28 -11.27 -5.37 4.11
N ALA A 29 -11.38 -4.52 5.14
CA ALA A 29 -11.21 -3.09 4.98
C ALA A 29 -9.79 -2.71 4.49
N VAL A 30 -8.76 -3.30 5.09
CA VAL A 30 -7.35 -3.01 4.74
C VAL A 30 -7.04 -3.52 3.33
N PHE A 31 -7.32 -4.79 3.04
CA PHE A 31 -6.96 -5.38 1.75
C PHE A 31 -7.81 -4.85 0.59
N SER A 32 -9.08 -4.49 0.84
CA SER A 32 -9.91 -3.87 -0.22
C SER A 32 -9.43 -2.46 -0.55
N SER A 33 -9.00 -1.67 0.45
CA SER A 33 -8.46 -0.33 0.21
C SER A 33 -7.18 -0.38 -0.63
N ASP A 34 -6.30 -1.35 -0.36
CA ASP A 34 -5.05 -1.57 -1.10
C ASP A 34 -5.31 -1.99 -2.55
N ALA A 35 -6.22 -2.94 -2.75
CA ALA A 35 -6.63 -3.39 -4.08
C ALA A 35 -7.32 -2.27 -4.88
N LEU A 36 -8.21 -1.49 -4.25
CA LEU A 36 -8.90 -0.38 -4.89
C LEU A 36 -7.92 0.70 -5.36
N SER A 37 -6.94 1.06 -4.52
CA SER A 37 -5.90 2.03 -4.87
C SER A 37 -5.04 1.55 -6.05
N SER A 38 -4.69 0.26 -6.07
CA SER A 38 -3.89 -0.33 -7.15
C SER A 38 -4.61 -0.31 -8.49
N VAL A 39 -5.93 -0.52 -8.51
CA VAL A 39 -6.71 -0.48 -9.76
C VAL A 39 -6.99 0.96 -10.21
N ALA A 40 -7.31 1.85 -9.26
CA ALA A 40 -7.70 3.22 -9.56
C ALA A 40 -6.57 4.06 -10.16
N TYR A 41 -5.33 3.90 -9.67
CA TYR A 41 -4.22 4.79 -10.05
C TYR A 41 -3.09 4.08 -10.79
N ALA A 42 -2.79 2.82 -10.49
CA ALA A 42 -1.56 2.21 -11.02
C ALA A 42 -1.57 2.09 -12.55
N THR A 43 -2.74 1.91 -13.18
CA THR A 43 -2.84 1.83 -14.65
C THR A 43 -2.46 3.14 -15.31
N GLU A 44 -2.96 4.27 -14.81
CA GLU A 44 -2.61 5.60 -15.31
C GLU A 44 -1.14 5.92 -15.06
N GLU A 45 -0.62 5.61 -13.86
CA GLU A 45 0.79 5.80 -13.52
C GLU A 45 1.72 5.00 -14.44
N ILE A 46 1.40 3.72 -14.71
CA ILE A 46 2.18 2.87 -15.62
C ILE A 46 2.19 3.46 -17.03
N LEU A 47 1.04 3.88 -17.56
CA LEU A 47 0.95 4.46 -18.89
C LEU A 47 1.71 5.78 -18.98
N LEU A 48 1.63 6.63 -17.96
CA LEU A 48 2.37 7.89 -17.91
C LEU A 48 3.88 7.65 -17.96
N VAL A 49 4.40 6.76 -17.12
CA VAL A 49 5.83 6.46 -17.08
C VAL A 49 6.29 5.84 -18.41
N LEU A 50 5.53 4.91 -18.98
CA LEU A 50 5.87 4.27 -20.25
C LEU A 50 5.85 5.25 -21.43
N THR A 51 4.85 6.14 -21.50
CA THR A 51 4.76 7.14 -22.57
C THR A 51 5.88 8.15 -22.50
N LEU A 52 6.22 8.65 -21.29
CA LEU A 52 7.34 9.55 -21.09
C LEU A 52 8.68 8.89 -21.43
N ALA A 53 8.91 7.65 -20.98
CA ALA A 53 10.13 6.91 -21.30
C ALA A 53 10.26 6.66 -22.81
N GLY A 54 9.17 6.28 -23.48
CA GLY A 54 9.14 6.10 -24.93
C GLY A 54 9.43 7.39 -25.69
N ALA A 55 8.79 8.50 -25.29
CA ALA A 55 9.01 9.81 -25.92
C ALA A 55 10.45 10.30 -25.75
N ALA A 56 11.04 10.10 -24.56
CA ALA A 56 12.44 10.43 -24.30
C ALA A 56 13.42 9.65 -25.19
N MET A 57 13.12 8.38 -25.49
CA MET A 57 13.95 7.56 -26.39
C MET A 57 13.80 7.95 -27.86
N VAL A 58 12.59 8.32 -28.31
CA VAL A 58 12.36 8.78 -29.70
C VAL A 58 13.05 10.11 -29.99
N GLY A 59 13.24 10.96 -28.98
CA GLY A 59 13.88 12.27 -29.12
C GLY A 59 15.41 12.28 -28.99
N TYR A 60 16.05 11.12 -28.74
CA TYR A 60 17.50 10.95 -28.66
C TYR A 60 18.09 10.60 -30.04
#